data_AF-A0A7S2C4Z7-F1
#
_entry.id   AF-A0A7S2C4Z7-F1
#
_cell.length_a   1.000
_cell.length_b   1.000
_cell.length_c   1.000
_cell.angle_alpha   90.00
_cell.angle_beta   90.00
_cell.angle_gamma   90.00
#
_symmetry.space_group_name_H-M   'P 1'
#
loop_
_entity.id
_entity.type
_entity.pdbx_description
1 polymer ?
#
loop_
_entity_poly.entity_id
_entity_poly.type
_entity_poly.pdbx_seq_one_letter_code
_entity_poly.pdbx_strand_id
1 'polypeptide(L)'
;SQEALLGFGDGGCFIEEFLVKARHIEVQVMGDGKGKCTHFFERDCSVQQRNQKVVEIAPARGINPELRARICGAAVRLCETCQYLNAGTVEFLVTGALSDANARFVFLEMNPRIQVEHTITEEVTGVDLVQTQMRVAAGLTFEEIIKL
;
A
#
# COMPACT_ATOMS: atom_id res chain seq x y z
N SER A 1 -4.62 22.08 -14.65
CA SER A 1 -4.92 21.40 -15.93
C SER A 1 -6.41 21.47 -16.22
N GLN A 2 -6.84 21.59 -17.49
CA GLN A 2 -8.28 21.55 -17.86
C GLN A 2 -8.89 20.17 -17.56
N GLU A 3 -8.17 19.08 -17.82
CA GLU A 3 -8.61 17.73 -17.50
C GLU A 3 -8.76 17.53 -15.99
N ALA A 4 -7.84 18.07 -15.18
CA ALA A 4 -7.92 17.98 -13.72
C ALA A 4 -9.15 18.71 -13.17
N LEU A 5 -9.43 19.92 -13.65
CA LEU A 5 -10.61 20.69 -13.24
C LEU A 5 -11.91 19.98 -13.60
N LEU A 6 -11.98 19.40 -14.80
CA LEU A 6 -13.17 18.67 -15.26
C LEU A 6 -13.37 17.33 -14.53
N GLY A 7 -12.29 16.63 -14.20
CA GLY A 7 -12.34 15.31 -13.55
C GLY A 7 -12.48 15.35 -12.03
N PHE A 8 -11.87 16.33 -11.37
CA PHE A 8 -11.72 16.38 -9.90
C PHE A 8 -12.23 17.67 -9.24
N GLY A 9 -12.64 18.67 -10.03
CA GLY A 9 -13.11 19.97 -9.50
C GLY A 9 -11.99 20.90 -9.03
N ASP A 10 -10.73 20.47 -9.11
CA ASP A 10 -9.53 21.25 -8.79
C ASP A 10 -8.51 21.16 -9.95
N GLY A 11 -7.99 22.30 -10.37
CA GLY A 11 -7.00 22.42 -11.45
C GLY A 11 -5.54 22.26 -11.00
N GLY A 12 -5.30 22.05 -9.70
CA GLY A 12 -3.98 21.86 -9.11
C GLY A 12 -3.18 20.76 -9.80
N CYS A 13 -1.90 21.03 -10.07
CA CYS A 13 -0.96 20.07 -10.65
C CYS A 13 0.41 20.27 -9.99
N PHE A 14 1.16 19.20 -9.88
CA PHE A 14 2.55 19.21 -9.46
C PHE A 14 3.38 18.36 -10.42
N ILE A 15 4.72 18.42 -10.30
CA ILE A 15 5.65 17.70 -11.17
C ILE A 15 6.48 16.77 -10.30
N GLU A 16 6.65 15.53 -10.77
CA GLU A 16 7.49 14.51 -10.12
C GLU A 16 8.60 14.04 -11.06
N GLU A 17 9.62 13.41 -10.48
CA GLU A 17 10.63 12.68 -11.25
C GLU A 17 9.97 11.50 -11.97
N PHE A 18 10.15 11.41 -13.28
CA PHE A 18 9.65 10.27 -14.06
C PHE A 18 10.60 9.07 -13.97
N LEU A 19 10.18 8.02 -13.27
CA LEU A 19 10.97 6.81 -13.06
C LEU A 19 10.74 5.77 -14.16
N VAL A 20 11.75 5.58 -15.02
CA VAL A 20 11.70 4.63 -16.13
C VAL A 20 11.78 3.19 -15.62
N LYS A 21 10.92 2.31 -16.14
CA LYS A 21 10.87 0.86 -15.80
C LYS A 21 10.69 0.59 -14.30
N ALA A 22 9.98 1.47 -13.60
CA ALA A 22 9.64 1.25 -12.20
C ALA A 22 8.63 0.10 -12.03
N ARG A 23 8.75 -0.61 -10.91
CA ARG A 23 7.75 -1.57 -10.42
C ARG A 23 6.81 -0.84 -9.48
N HIS A 24 5.51 -1.08 -9.60
CA HIS A 24 4.50 -0.54 -8.70
C HIS A 24 4.31 -1.55 -7.56
N ILE A 25 4.84 -1.21 -6.38
CA ILE A 25 4.74 -2.03 -5.18
C ILE A 25 3.94 -1.27 -4.15
N GLU A 26 2.96 -1.91 -3.56
CA GLU A 26 2.07 -1.29 -2.59
C GLU A 26 1.93 -2.14 -1.34
N VAL A 27 1.75 -1.49 -0.19
CA VAL A 27 1.69 -2.17 1.11
C VAL A 27 0.30 -2.01 1.70
N GLN A 28 -0.34 -3.13 2.02
CA GLN A 28 -1.59 -3.12 2.78
C GLN A 28 -1.29 -2.77 4.23
N VAL A 29 -1.98 -1.75 4.75
CA VAL A 29 -1.86 -1.33 6.15
C VAL A 29 -3.22 -1.36 6.86
N MET A 30 -3.17 -1.48 8.18
CA MET A 30 -4.30 -1.23 9.08
C MET A 30 -3.79 -0.41 10.27
N GLY A 31 -4.40 0.74 10.52
CA GLY A 31 -4.08 1.61 11.65
C GLY A 31 -5.22 1.65 12.68
N ASP A 32 -4.88 1.84 13.95
CA ASP A 32 -5.86 1.89 15.05
C ASP A 32 -6.30 3.32 15.41
N GLY A 33 -5.77 4.34 14.75
CA GLY A 33 -6.01 5.75 15.05
C GLY A 33 -5.37 6.26 16.36
N LYS A 34 -4.63 5.40 17.07
CA LYS A 34 -4.00 5.67 18.38
C LYS A 34 -2.47 5.56 18.32
N GLY A 35 -1.93 5.38 17.11
CA GLY A 35 -0.49 5.36 16.85
C GLY A 35 0.10 3.95 16.66
N LYS A 36 -0.71 2.88 16.71
CA LYS A 36 -0.27 1.56 16.24
C LYS A 36 -0.72 1.35 14.80
N CYS A 37 0.17 0.82 13.97
CA CYS A 37 -0.16 0.34 12.64
C CYS A 37 0.52 -1.00 12.38
N THR A 38 -0.15 -1.87 11.63
CA THR A 38 0.44 -3.10 11.11
C THR A 38 0.29 -3.16 9.58
N HIS A 39 1.05 -4.05 8.95
CA HIS A 39 0.96 -4.31 7.53
C HIS A 39 0.62 -5.77 7.23
N PHE A 40 0.00 -6.01 6.08
CA PHE A 40 -0.35 -7.34 5.56
C PHE A 40 0.46 -7.62 4.30
N PHE A 41 1.77 -7.40 4.41
CA PHE A 41 2.73 -7.47 3.30
C PHE A 41 2.42 -6.54 2.12
N GLU A 42 3.14 -6.76 1.03
CA GLU A 42 3.09 -6.00 -0.21
C GLU A 42 2.37 -6.75 -1.34
N ARG A 43 1.89 -5.99 -2.32
CA ARG A 43 1.42 -6.47 -3.63
C ARG A 43 2.29 -5.88 -4.74
N ASP A 44 2.46 -6.62 -5.82
CA ASP A 44 3.03 -6.13 -7.07
C ASP A 44 1.91 -5.87 -8.08
N CYS A 45 1.71 -4.60 -8.39
CA CYS A 45 0.67 -4.10 -9.30
C CYS A 45 1.30 -3.49 -10.57
N SER A 46 2.50 -3.95 -10.94
CA SER A 46 3.27 -3.40 -12.07
C SER A 46 2.65 -3.69 -13.45
N VAL A 47 1.74 -4.65 -13.56
CA VAL A 47 1.07 -4.96 -14.83
C VAL A 47 -0.07 -3.98 -15.01
N GLN A 48 0.19 -2.96 -15.84
CA GLN A 48 -0.72 -1.83 -16.03
C GLN A 48 -0.93 -1.52 -17.51
N GLN A 49 -2.10 -0.98 -17.83
CA GLN A 49 -2.39 -0.39 -19.14
C GLN A 49 -2.80 1.07 -18.93
N ARG A 50 -2.06 2.02 -19.51
CA ARG A 50 -2.31 3.46 -19.34
C ARG A 50 -2.49 3.87 -17.87
N ASN A 51 -1.58 3.43 -17.01
CA ASN A 51 -1.57 3.72 -15.57
C ASN A 51 -2.75 3.13 -14.77
N GLN A 52 -3.51 2.20 -15.36
CA GLN A 52 -4.54 1.44 -14.66
C GLN A 52 -4.02 0.03 -14.37
N LYS A 53 -4.21 -0.43 -13.13
CA LYS A 53 -3.85 -1.80 -12.71
C LYS A 53 -4.70 -2.81 -13.47
N VAL A 54 -4.05 -3.86 -13.98
CA VAL A 54 -4.68 -4.93 -14.80
C VAL A 54 -4.49 -6.29 -14.15
N VAL A 55 -3.31 -6.54 -13.58
CA VAL A 55 -3.02 -7.77 -12.84
C VAL A 55 -2.19 -7.42 -11.62
N GLU A 56 -2.64 -7.94 -10.48
CA GLU A 56 -2.01 -7.76 -9.18
C GLU A 56 -1.63 -9.13 -8.61
N ILE A 57 -0.47 -9.21 -7.94
CA ILE A 57 0.00 -10.43 -7.29
C ILE A 57 0.46 -10.16 -5.86
N ALA A 58 0.21 -11.11 -4.95
CA ALA A 58 0.63 -11.07 -3.56
C ALA A 58 1.26 -12.42 -3.18
N PRO A 59 2.37 -12.42 -2.40
CA PRO A 59 3.31 -11.30 -2.24
C PRO A 59 4.02 -10.98 -3.57
N ALA A 60 4.80 -9.89 -3.61
CA ALA A 60 5.56 -9.52 -4.81
C ALA A 60 6.58 -10.62 -5.17
N ARG A 61 6.46 -11.20 -6.37
CA ARG A 61 7.29 -12.33 -6.79
C ARG A 61 8.76 -11.92 -6.93
N GLY A 62 9.63 -12.64 -6.24
CA GLY A 62 11.09 -12.44 -6.33
C GLY A 62 11.61 -11.18 -5.65
N ILE A 63 10.79 -10.51 -4.84
CA ILE A 63 11.26 -9.41 -4.00
C ILE A 63 12.24 -9.96 -2.95
N ASN A 64 13.35 -9.26 -2.80
CA ASN A 64 14.32 -9.54 -1.77
C ASN A 64 13.67 -9.26 -0.37
N PRO A 65 13.85 -10.14 0.63
CA PRO A 65 13.25 -9.98 1.96
C PRO A 65 13.64 -8.68 2.68
N GLU A 66 14.89 -8.22 2.54
CA GLU A 66 15.36 -6.97 3.13
C GLU A 66 14.71 -5.76 2.45
N LEU A 67 14.56 -5.78 1.12
CA LEU A 67 13.81 -4.75 0.39
C LEU A 67 12.34 -4.71 0.82
N ARG A 68 11.69 -5.88 0.93
CA ARG A 68 10.30 -5.98 1.44
C ARG A 68 10.17 -5.35 2.82
N ALA A 69 11.05 -5.71 3.75
CA ALA A 69 11.03 -5.18 5.11
C ALA A 69 11.21 -3.65 5.13
N ARG A 70 12.06 -3.11 4.27
CA ARG A 70 12.26 -1.65 4.13
C ARG A 70 10.99 -0.94 3.63
N ILE A 71 10.34 -1.48 2.60
CA ILE A 71 9.13 -0.89 2.00
C ILE A 71 7.94 -1.00 2.98
N CYS A 72 7.69 -2.19 3.53
CA CYS A 72 6.63 -2.40 4.52
C CYS A 72 6.83 -1.53 5.76
N GLY A 73 8.07 -1.47 6.28
CA GLY A 73 8.40 -0.61 7.41
C GLY A 73 8.24 0.87 7.10
N ALA A 74 8.47 1.32 5.87
CA ALA A 74 8.22 2.71 5.47
C ALA A 74 6.71 3.04 5.47
N ALA A 75 5.88 2.12 4.97
CA ALA A 75 4.42 2.27 4.99
C ALA A 75 3.87 2.35 6.42
N VAL A 76 4.31 1.45 7.31
CA VAL A 76 3.93 1.46 8.73
C VAL A 76 4.34 2.77 9.39
N ARG A 77 5.61 3.20 9.23
CA ARG A 77 6.09 4.47 9.81
C ARG A 77 5.28 5.68 9.34
N LEU A 78 4.92 5.73 8.06
CA LEU A 78 4.06 6.80 7.52
C LEU A 78 2.71 6.82 8.26
N CYS A 79 2.08 5.66 8.38
CA CYS A 79 0.76 5.52 9.01
C CYS A 79 0.77 5.79 10.52
N GLU A 80 1.80 5.35 11.25
CA GLU A 80 1.97 5.66 12.66
C GLU A 80 2.16 7.17 12.88
N THR A 81 2.95 7.82 12.01
CA THR A 81 3.22 9.27 12.11
C THR A 81 1.96 10.12 11.95
N CYS A 82 1.04 9.73 11.06
CA CYS A 82 -0.22 10.44 10.86
C CYS A 82 -1.39 9.88 11.70
N GLN A 83 -1.12 8.95 12.62
CA GLN A 83 -2.12 8.25 13.43
C GLN A 83 -3.27 7.70 12.57
N TYR A 84 -2.89 7.03 11.48
CA TYR A 84 -3.83 6.48 10.51
C TYR A 84 -4.84 5.55 11.19
N LEU A 85 -6.10 5.60 10.74
CA LEU A 85 -7.19 4.77 11.23
C LEU A 85 -7.73 3.94 10.08
N ASN A 86 -8.04 2.67 10.36
CA ASN A 86 -8.66 1.73 9.44
C ASN A 86 -7.70 1.19 8.35
N ALA A 87 -8.23 0.53 7.31
CA ALA A 87 -7.44 -0.03 6.22
C ALA A 87 -6.99 1.08 5.26
N GLY A 88 -5.79 0.93 4.71
CA GLY A 88 -5.29 1.77 3.64
C GLY A 88 -4.21 1.04 2.84
N THR A 89 -3.79 1.65 1.75
CA THR A 89 -2.65 1.15 0.97
C THR A 89 -1.66 2.27 0.74
N VAL A 90 -0.39 2.01 1.00
CA VAL A 90 0.71 2.92 0.69
C VAL A 90 1.41 2.42 -0.57
N GLU A 91 1.43 3.24 -1.61
CA GLU A 91 1.96 2.89 -2.93
C GLU A 91 3.37 3.45 -3.13
N PHE A 92 4.22 2.64 -3.75
CA PHE A 92 5.62 2.95 -4.02
C PHE A 92 6.01 2.61 -5.44
N LEU A 93 6.95 3.38 -5.99
CA LEU A 93 7.67 3.04 -7.20
C LEU A 93 9.06 2.51 -6.82
N VAL A 94 9.39 1.30 -7.26
CA VAL A 94 10.70 0.66 -7.06
C VAL A 94 11.48 0.67 -8.36
N THR A 95 12.71 1.20 -8.31
CA THR A 95 13.65 1.20 -9.45
C THR A 95 14.79 0.22 -9.21
N GLY A 96 15.18 -0.48 -10.27
CA GLY A 96 16.12 -1.60 -10.19
C GLY A 96 15.40 -2.95 -10.09
N ALA A 97 16.16 -4.00 -9.79
CA ALA A 97 15.61 -5.35 -9.65
C ALA A 97 14.97 -5.53 -8.27
N LEU A 98 13.76 -6.12 -8.21
CA LEU A 98 13.13 -6.46 -6.92
C LEU A 98 13.98 -7.42 -6.08
N SER A 99 14.86 -8.20 -6.71
CA SER A 99 15.80 -9.10 -6.05
C SER A 99 17.00 -8.40 -5.40
N ASP A 100 17.17 -7.09 -5.61
CA ASP A 100 18.24 -6.30 -4.98
C ASP A 100 17.75 -5.71 -3.65
N ALA A 101 18.41 -6.10 -2.55
CA ALA A 101 18.14 -5.58 -1.21
C ALA A 101 18.27 -4.06 -1.10
N ASN A 102 19.08 -3.44 -1.96
CA ASN A 102 19.38 -2.01 -1.97
C ASN A 102 18.62 -1.22 -3.03
N ALA A 103 17.68 -1.84 -3.74
CA ALA A 103 16.86 -1.16 -4.73
C ALA A 103 16.25 0.13 -4.14
N ARG A 104 16.24 1.20 -4.96
CA ARG A 104 15.66 2.49 -4.58
C ARG A 104 14.15 2.39 -4.72
N PHE A 105 13.43 2.77 -3.68
CA PHE A 105 11.98 2.95 -3.73
C PHE A 105 11.61 4.37 -3.33
N VAL A 106 10.54 4.89 -3.90
CA VAL A 106 9.97 6.21 -3.58
C VAL A 106 8.49 6.04 -3.29
N PHE A 107 7.99 6.81 -2.32
CA PHE A 107 6.55 6.94 -2.08
C PHE A 107 5.89 7.58 -3.30
N LEU A 108 4.71 7.09 -3.67
CA LEU A 108 3.89 7.64 -4.75
C LEU A 108 2.63 8.27 -4.15
N GLU A 109 1.78 7.44 -3.54
CA GLU A 109 0.54 7.91 -2.94
C GLU A 109 0.08 7.00 -1.79
N MET A 110 -0.97 7.45 -1.10
CA MET A 110 -1.70 6.63 -0.16
C MET A 110 -3.17 6.61 -0.57
N ASN A 111 -3.73 5.41 -0.65
CA ASN A 111 -5.17 5.19 -0.83
C ASN A 111 -5.79 4.98 0.56
N PRO A 112 -6.52 5.97 1.14
CA PRO A 112 -7.04 5.89 2.50
C PRO A 112 -8.36 5.09 2.57
N ARG A 113 -8.38 3.93 1.92
CA ARG A 113 -9.55 3.04 1.77
C ARG A 113 -9.08 1.63 1.41
N ILE A 114 -10.00 0.68 1.48
CA ILE A 114 -9.78 -0.63 0.88
C ILE A 114 -9.71 -0.52 -0.66
N GLN A 115 -8.92 -1.40 -1.27
CA GLN A 115 -8.72 -1.48 -2.72
C GLN A 115 -9.33 -2.75 -3.30
N VAL A 116 -9.49 -2.82 -4.62
CA VAL A 116 -10.16 -3.94 -5.30
C VAL A 116 -9.35 -5.23 -5.10
N GLU A 117 -8.03 -5.10 -5.16
CA GLU A 117 -6.99 -6.13 -5.03
C GLU A 117 -6.68 -6.52 -3.58
N HIS A 118 -7.51 -6.14 -2.60
CA HIS A 118 -7.33 -6.60 -1.21
C HIS A 118 -7.45 -8.13 -1.10
N THR A 119 -8.27 -8.76 -1.95
CA THR A 119 -8.58 -10.19 -1.94
C THR A 119 -7.33 -11.07 -1.99
N ILE A 120 -6.35 -10.75 -2.83
CA ILE A 120 -5.09 -11.53 -2.89
C ILE A 120 -4.24 -11.38 -1.63
N THR A 121 -4.39 -10.29 -0.87
CA THR A 121 -3.77 -10.15 0.46
C THR A 121 -4.47 -11.03 1.49
N GLU A 122 -5.81 -11.08 1.45
CA GLU A 122 -6.59 -11.96 2.33
C GLU A 122 -6.23 -13.43 2.07
N GLU A 123 -6.14 -13.84 0.81
CA GLU A 123 -5.79 -15.23 0.43
C GLU A 123 -4.41 -15.67 0.95
N VAL A 124 -3.41 -14.80 0.91
CA VAL A 124 -2.04 -15.17 1.36
C VAL A 124 -1.81 -15.00 2.86
N THR A 125 -2.65 -14.22 3.55
CA THR A 125 -2.52 -13.97 4.99
C THR A 125 -3.53 -14.70 5.85
N GLY A 126 -4.66 -15.14 5.28
CA GLY A 126 -5.80 -15.68 6.00
C GLY A 126 -6.58 -14.64 6.80
N VAL A 127 -6.32 -13.34 6.60
CA VAL A 127 -6.97 -12.25 7.32
C VAL A 127 -8.05 -11.61 6.45
N ASP A 128 -9.30 -11.63 6.93
CA ASP A 128 -10.40 -10.87 6.33
C ASP A 128 -10.24 -9.38 6.69
N LEU A 129 -9.83 -8.59 5.71
CA LEU A 129 -9.52 -7.17 5.85
C LEU A 129 -10.80 -6.36 6.06
N VAL A 130 -11.90 -6.68 5.37
CA VAL A 130 -13.18 -5.96 5.54
C VAL A 130 -13.74 -6.15 6.94
N GLN A 131 -13.74 -7.38 7.46
CA GLN A 131 -14.13 -7.67 8.83
C GLN A 131 -13.19 -6.98 9.84
N THR A 132 -11.89 -6.98 9.55
CA THR A 132 -10.90 -6.28 10.38
C THR A 132 -11.19 -4.77 10.44
N GLN A 133 -11.54 -4.14 9.31
CA GLN A 133 -11.95 -2.73 9.28
C GLN A 133 -13.13 -2.45 10.22
N MET A 134 -14.15 -3.33 10.22
CA MET A 134 -15.31 -3.19 11.11
C MET A 134 -14.92 -3.32 12.58
N ARG A 135 -14.05 -4.27 12.91
CA ARG A 135 -13.57 -4.47 14.29
C ARG A 135 -12.72 -3.29 14.78
N VAL A 136 -11.83 -2.77 13.95
CA VAL A 136 -11.05 -1.57 14.26
C VAL A 136 -11.97 -0.37 14.46
N ALA A 137 -12.97 -0.18 13.59
CA ALA A 137 -13.96 0.88 13.74
C ALA A 137 -14.79 0.75 15.03
N ALA A 138 -15.00 -0.48 15.52
CA ALA A 138 -15.63 -0.74 16.82
C ALA A 138 -14.69 -0.54 18.03
N GLY A 139 -13.42 -0.18 17.80
CA GLY A 139 -12.45 0.18 18.85
C GLY A 139 -11.62 -0.99 19.38
N LEU A 140 -11.70 -2.17 18.77
CA LEU A 140 -10.86 -3.32 19.14
C LEU A 140 -9.40 -3.06 18.77
N THR A 141 -8.49 -3.57 19.59
CA THR A 141 -7.04 -3.56 19.38
C THR A 141 -6.60 -4.65 18.40
N PHE A 142 -5.40 -4.52 17.80
CA PHE A 142 -4.88 -5.59 16.94
C PHE A 142 -4.67 -6.92 17.67
N GLU A 143 -4.37 -6.89 18.98
CA GLU A 143 -4.27 -8.09 19.82
C GLU A 143 -5.62 -8.83 19.94
N GLU A 144 -6.73 -8.09 19.94
CA GLU A 144 -8.08 -8.67 19.97
C GLU A 144 -8.55 -9.14 18.59
N ILE A 145 -8.03 -8.55 17.51
CA ILE A 145 -8.47 -8.81 16.14
C ILE A 145 -7.65 -9.91 15.46
N ILE A 146 -6.34 -9.87 15.62
CA ILE A 146 -5.39 -10.79 15.01
C ILE A 146 -4.93 -11.75 16.10
N LYS A 147 -5.68 -12.84 16.28
CA LYS A 147 -5.20 -13.98 17.07
C LYS A 147 -4.04 -14.63 16.31
N LEU A 148 -2.83 -14.12 16.50
CA LEU A 148 -1.60 -14.86 16.19
C LEU A 148 -1.35 -15.92 17.27
#